data_AF-A0A4S2R4T0-F1
#
_entry.id   AF-A0A4S2R4T0-F1
#
_cell.length_a   1.000
_cell.length_b   1.000
_cell.length_c   1.000
_cell.angle_alpha   90.00
_cell.angle_beta   90.00
_cell.angle_gamma   90.00
#
_symmetry.space_group_name_H-M   'P 1'
#
loop_
_entity.id
_entity.type
_entity.pdbx_description
1 polymer ?
#
loop_
_entity_poly.entity_id
_entity_poly.type
_entity_poly.pdbx_seq_one_letter_code
_entity_poly.pdbx_strand_id
1 'polypeptide(L)'
;MDSGTVDRDGGVDDTAPRYRQVAADLRGLILDGRLAPEQNLPTQQSLRRRYGIGRGTVQSAIQVLREEGLIEEGVPGRAARVARPGATLQPLGHHIARAFAARHVRLDVWALTAEQLSKAVQIQTEAIRAGEHRPESVAVRVLLPDLETRHPYPCRIGDPDDPRPLQRLRHVIRTYAGAMEHSLTALAEEHLVDDVRVEVCGVPTIPGEKRYIINGSEILTGFYQVRRSHMHNSADGSSLDVLELYSDGSLFPLVRGEAAGPVPDALDEARFEQIQQWFDSLWEYVARPLPLGA
;
A
#
# COMPACT_ATOMS: atom_id res chain seq x y z
N MET A 1 22.96 48.47 -30.75
CA MET A 1 21.92 48.79 -29.76
C MET A 1 20.76 47.89 -30.10
N ASP A 2 20.73 46.67 -29.62
CA ASP A 2 20.46 46.22 -28.24
C ASP A 2 19.08 45.53 -28.23
N SER A 3 19.02 44.42 -27.51
CA SER A 3 17.84 43.66 -27.09
C SER A 3 17.10 42.86 -28.18
N GLY A 4 16.79 41.57 -28.00
CA GLY A 4 16.86 40.77 -26.80
C GLY A 4 16.57 39.29 -27.09
N THR A 5 17.25 38.46 -26.31
CA THR A 5 17.10 37.03 -26.14
C THR A 5 15.65 36.65 -25.82
N VAL A 6 15.11 35.64 -26.49
CA VAL A 6 13.96 34.88 -25.96
C VAL A 6 14.44 33.45 -25.71
N ASP A 7 14.50 33.14 -24.43
CA ASP A 7 14.67 31.82 -23.85
C ASP A 7 13.74 30.80 -24.50
N ARG A 8 14.32 29.68 -24.94
CA ARG A 8 13.57 28.44 -25.17
C ARG A 8 13.63 27.63 -23.89
N ASP A 9 12.65 27.85 -23.04
CA ASP A 9 12.35 27.00 -21.89
C ASP A 9 11.31 25.93 -22.27
N GLY A 10 11.43 24.74 -21.67
CA GLY A 10 10.44 23.66 -21.78
C GLY A 10 10.85 22.46 -22.63
N GLY A 11 11.99 21.84 -22.34
CA GLY A 11 12.29 20.48 -22.79
C GLY A 11 11.30 19.49 -22.18
N VAL A 12 10.22 19.18 -22.90
CA VAL A 12 9.44 17.96 -22.67
C VAL A 12 10.39 16.79 -22.97
N ASP A 13 10.62 15.94 -21.98
CA ASP A 13 11.51 14.79 -22.04
C ASP A 13 11.17 13.85 -23.22
N ASP A 14 11.87 14.02 -24.35
CA ASP A 14 11.70 13.25 -25.58
C ASP A 14 12.41 11.87 -25.52
N THR A 15 12.91 11.46 -24.35
CA THR A 15 13.62 10.18 -24.18
C THR A 15 12.74 9.04 -23.68
N ALA A 16 11.53 9.33 -23.20
CA ALA A 16 10.61 8.30 -22.73
C ALA A 16 10.06 7.44 -23.89
N PRO A 17 9.96 6.09 -23.73
CA PRO A 17 9.33 5.22 -24.73
C PRO A 17 7.93 5.72 -25.14
N ARG A 18 7.60 5.67 -26.43
CA ARG A 18 6.34 6.18 -27.00
C ARG A 18 5.07 5.73 -26.26
N TYR A 19 5.05 4.52 -25.70
CA TYR A 19 3.90 4.06 -24.91
C TYR A 19 3.72 4.82 -23.58
N ARG A 20 4.82 5.24 -22.93
CA ARG A 20 4.78 6.05 -21.70
C ARG A 20 4.29 7.46 -21.97
N GLN A 21 4.69 8.06 -23.09
CA GLN A 21 4.19 9.38 -23.52
C GLN A 21 2.67 9.35 -23.75
N VAL A 22 2.17 8.30 -24.42
CA VAL A 22 0.73 8.12 -24.64
C VAL A 22 -0.02 7.83 -23.34
N ALA A 23 0.55 7.03 -22.44
CA ALA A 23 -0.01 6.82 -21.11
C ALA A 23 -0.08 8.13 -20.31
N ALA A 24 0.95 8.97 -20.36
CA ALA A 24 0.97 10.27 -19.68
C ALA A 24 -0.10 11.24 -20.22
N ASP A 25 -0.29 11.32 -21.54
CA ASP A 25 -1.35 12.16 -22.13
C ASP A 25 -2.76 11.65 -21.75
N LEU A 26 -3.00 10.33 -21.87
CA LEU A 26 -4.28 9.73 -21.46
C LEU A 26 -4.54 9.87 -19.96
N ARG A 27 -3.51 9.76 -19.12
CA ARG A 27 -3.57 10.04 -17.68
C ARG A 27 -4.00 11.48 -17.43
N GLY A 28 -3.38 12.45 -18.09
CA GLY A 28 -3.79 13.86 -18.01
C GLY A 28 -5.27 14.06 -18.37
N LEU A 29 -5.73 13.44 -19.47
CA LEU A 29 -7.14 13.51 -19.88
C LEU A 29 -8.12 12.92 -18.84
N ILE A 30 -7.73 11.84 -18.16
CA ILE A 30 -8.53 11.20 -17.09
C ILE A 30 -8.55 12.09 -15.85
N LEU A 31 -7.37 12.57 -15.41
CA LEU A 31 -7.24 13.40 -14.21
C LEU A 31 -7.91 14.77 -14.36
N ASP A 32 -7.90 15.35 -15.57
CA ASP A 32 -8.57 16.61 -15.89
C ASP A 32 -10.10 16.43 -16.12
N GLY A 33 -10.62 15.20 -16.04
CA GLY A 33 -12.05 14.90 -16.24
C GLY A 33 -12.54 14.99 -17.69
N ARG A 34 -11.64 15.22 -18.66
CA ARG A 34 -11.96 15.21 -20.11
C ARG A 34 -12.31 13.82 -20.63
N LEU A 35 -11.79 12.79 -19.96
CA LEU A 35 -12.33 11.43 -20.00
C LEU A 35 -13.03 11.18 -18.66
N ALA A 36 -14.35 11.20 -18.68
CA ALA A 36 -15.15 11.11 -17.47
C ALA A 36 -15.08 9.70 -16.86
N PRO A 37 -15.30 9.58 -15.54
CA PRO A 37 -15.54 8.31 -14.86
C PRO A 37 -16.56 7.44 -15.60
N GLU A 38 -16.30 6.13 -15.71
CA GLU A 38 -17.12 5.15 -16.46
C GLU A 38 -17.22 5.38 -17.97
N GLN A 39 -16.54 6.39 -18.51
CA GLN A 39 -16.47 6.59 -19.93
C GLN A 39 -15.59 5.52 -20.57
N ASN A 40 -16.00 5.01 -21.73
CA ASN A 40 -15.15 4.16 -22.52
C ASN A 40 -13.95 4.96 -23.05
N LEU A 41 -12.74 4.38 -22.93
CA LEU A 41 -11.58 4.91 -23.62
C LEU A 41 -11.83 4.88 -25.14
N PRO A 42 -11.19 5.81 -25.88
CA PRO A 42 -11.14 5.70 -27.33
C PRO A 42 -10.63 4.31 -27.75
N THR A 43 -11.23 3.74 -28.79
CA THR A 43 -10.84 2.39 -29.25
C THR A 43 -9.35 2.31 -29.59
N GLN A 44 -8.76 1.11 -29.54
CA GLN A 44 -7.35 0.94 -29.93
C GLN A 44 -7.09 1.45 -31.36
N GLN A 45 -8.06 1.31 -32.27
CA GLN A 45 -7.96 1.86 -33.63
C GLN A 45 -7.94 3.40 -33.63
N SER A 46 -8.78 4.03 -32.81
CA SER A 46 -8.80 5.49 -32.63
C SER A 46 -7.50 6.01 -32.03
N LEU A 47 -6.96 5.34 -31.00
CA LEU A 47 -5.69 5.71 -30.36
C LEU A 47 -4.51 5.56 -31.34
N ARG A 48 -4.47 4.47 -32.10
CA ARG A 48 -3.44 4.27 -33.15
C ARG A 48 -3.45 5.41 -34.18
N ARG A 49 -4.64 5.83 -34.63
CA ARG A 49 -4.79 6.94 -35.58
C ARG A 49 -4.39 8.28 -34.96
N ARG A 50 -4.83 8.54 -33.72
CA ARG A 50 -4.58 9.80 -33.01
C ARG A 50 -3.09 10.02 -32.74
N TYR A 51 -2.38 9.00 -32.30
CA TYR A 51 -0.97 9.11 -31.89
C TYR A 51 0.02 8.60 -32.95
N GLY A 52 -0.45 8.05 -34.07
CA GLY A 52 0.40 7.52 -35.14
C GLY A 52 1.24 6.30 -34.74
N ILE A 53 0.77 5.48 -33.80
CA ILE A 53 1.54 4.37 -33.20
C ILE A 53 0.99 2.98 -33.54
N GLY A 54 1.85 1.97 -33.34
CA GLY A 54 1.51 0.55 -33.54
C GLY A 54 0.59 -0.03 -32.45
N ARG A 55 -0.04 -1.17 -32.76
CA ARG A 55 -0.95 -1.88 -31.83
C ARG A 55 -0.26 -2.28 -30.51
N GLY A 56 0.96 -2.81 -30.57
CA GLY A 56 1.70 -3.22 -29.37
C GLY A 56 2.02 -2.04 -28.44
N THR A 57 2.34 -0.87 -29.01
CA THR A 57 2.57 0.37 -28.27
C THR A 57 1.29 0.87 -27.58
N VAL A 58 0.13 0.80 -28.27
CA VAL A 58 -1.17 1.13 -27.66
C VAL A 58 -1.53 0.16 -26.55
N GLN A 59 -1.30 -1.14 -26.74
CA GLN A 59 -1.55 -2.15 -25.70
C GLN A 59 -0.66 -1.92 -24.47
N SER A 60 0.61 -1.55 -24.68
CA SER A 60 1.53 -1.21 -23.59
C SER A 60 1.10 0.06 -22.83
N ALA A 61 0.65 1.09 -23.54
CA ALA A 61 0.10 2.31 -22.93
C ALA A 61 -1.16 2.03 -22.09
N ILE A 62 -2.08 1.20 -22.61
CA ILE A 62 -3.29 0.78 -21.89
C ILE A 62 -2.92 -0.07 -20.66
N GLN A 63 -1.93 -0.95 -20.78
CA GLN A 63 -1.46 -1.76 -19.66
C GLN A 63 -0.92 -0.90 -18.51
N VAL A 64 -0.12 0.13 -18.82
CA VAL A 64 0.37 1.09 -17.81
C VAL A 64 -0.79 1.77 -17.06
N LEU A 65 -1.80 2.28 -17.78
CA LEU A 65 -2.96 2.92 -17.16
C LEU A 65 -3.79 1.95 -16.29
N ARG A 66 -3.79 0.66 -16.64
CA ARG A 66 -4.44 -0.40 -15.86
C ARG A 66 -3.66 -0.70 -14.58
N GLU A 67 -2.34 -0.83 -14.67
CA GLU A 67 -1.45 -1.00 -13.51
C GLU A 67 -1.53 0.18 -12.54
N GLU A 68 -1.79 1.38 -13.05
CA GLU A 68 -2.04 2.60 -12.27
C GLU A 68 -3.47 2.69 -11.69
N GLY A 69 -4.37 1.75 -12.01
CA GLY A 69 -5.75 1.76 -11.53
C GLY A 69 -6.60 2.90 -12.09
N LEU A 70 -6.21 3.50 -13.22
CA LEU A 70 -6.96 4.58 -13.88
C LEU A 70 -8.05 4.07 -14.80
N ILE A 71 -7.93 2.81 -15.24
CA ILE A 71 -8.88 2.16 -16.15
C ILE A 71 -9.16 0.71 -15.73
N GLU A 72 -10.37 0.25 -15.99
CA GLU A 72 -10.83 -1.13 -15.78
C GLU A 72 -10.93 -1.89 -17.10
N GLU A 73 -10.80 -3.22 -17.04
CA GLU A 73 -11.05 -4.08 -18.20
C GLU A 73 -12.51 -3.99 -18.64
N GLY A 74 -12.72 -3.76 -19.94
CA GLY A 74 -14.02 -3.99 -20.57
C GLY A 74 -14.29 -5.49 -20.68
N VAL A 75 -15.57 -5.88 -20.63
CA VAL A 75 -16.03 -7.23 -21.01
C VAL A 75 -15.43 -7.62 -22.36
N PRO A 76 -15.06 -8.90 -22.62
CA PRO A 76 -14.50 -9.33 -23.89
C PRO A 76 -15.26 -8.74 -25.10
N GLY A 77 -14.54 -7.98 -25.95
CA GLY A 77 -15.12 -7.28 -27.10
C GLY A 77 -15.52 -5.82 -26.87
N ARG A 78 -15.34 -5.25 -25.67
CA ARG A 78 -15.60 -3.83 -25.37
C ARG A 78 -14.32 -3.06 -25.03
N ALA A 79 -14.36 -1.73 -25.23
CA ALA A 79 -13.25 -0.84 -24.89
C ALA A 79 -13.02 -0.80 -23.37
N ALA A 80 -11.77 -0.57 -22.94
CA ALA A 80 -11.45 -0.31 -21.54
C ALA A 80 -12.19 0.93 -21.05
N ARG A 81 -12.51 1.00 -19.76
CA ARG A 81 -13.36 2.05 -19.19
C ARG A 81 -12.59 2.82 -18.12
N VAL A 82 -12.76 4.14 -18.06
CA VAL A 82 -12.17 4.98 -17.01
C VAL A 82 -12.76 4.58 -15.65
N ALA A 83 -11.90 4.33 -14.67
CA ALA A 83 -12.33 3.96 -13.32
C ALA A 83 -13.17 5.09 -12.68
N ARG A 84 -14.14 4.76 -11.83
CA ARG A 84 -14.82 5.77 -11.01
C ARG A 84 -13.85 6.33 -9.95
N PRO A 85 -13.78 7.65 -9.74
CA PRO A 85 -13.22 8.22 -8.52
C PRO A 85 -14.07 7.71 -7.35
N GLY A 86 -13.47 6.86 -6.52
CA GLY A 86 -14.15 6.07 -5.49
C GLY A 86 -14.33 4.57 -5.81
N ALA A 87 -13.86 4.05 -6.95
CA ALA A 87 -14.00 2.64 -7.32
C ALA A 87 -12.70 1.89 -7.65
N THR A 88 -11.53 2.51 -7.61
CA THR A 88 -10.26 1.78 -7.55
C THR A 88 -9.68 1.82 -6.16
N LEU A 89 -9.83 0.70 -5.44
CA LEU A 89 -9.09 0.45 -4.20
C LEU A 89 -7.60 0.54 -4.55
N GLN A 90 -6.91 1.51 -3.98
CA GLN A 90 -5.49 1.71 -4.21
C GLN A 90 -4.68 0.71 -3.37
N PRO A 91 -3.55 0.20 -3.87
CA PRO A 91 -2.69 -0.68 -3.09
C PRO A 91 -2.05 0.10 -1.93
N LEU A 92 -1.65 -0.60 -0.87
CA LEU A 92 -1.02 0.01 0.31
C LEU A 92 0.13 0.96 -0.05
N GLY A 93 0.97 0.58 -1.03
CA GLY A 93 2.11 1.40 -1.48
C GLY A 93 1.72 2.80 -1.94
N HIS A 94 0.56 2.97 -2.57
CA HIS A 94 0.06 4.29 -2.97
C HIS A 94 -0.19 5.20 -1.76
N HIS A 95 -0.85 4.67 -0.73
CA HIS A 95 -1.17 5.43 0.48
C HIS A 95 0.08 5.72 1.31
N ILE A 96 1.00 4.76 1.41
CA ILE A 96 2.28 4.96 2.10
C ILE A 96 3.14 6.00 1.37
N ALA A 97 3.21 5.98 0.04
CA ALA A 97 3.92 7.03 -0.71
C ALA A 97 3.36 8.43 -0.44
N ARG A 98 2.03 8.57 -0.47
CA ARG A 98 1.37 9.83 -0.09
C ARG A 98 1.66 10.26 1.34
N ALA A 99 1.73 9.32 2.28
CA ALA A 99 2.04 9.60 3.67
C ALA A 99 3.45 10.16 3.85
N PHE A 100 4.44 9.57 3.15
CA PHE A 100 5.86 9.95 3.23
C PHE A 100 6.20 11.24 2.48
N ALA A 101 5.29 11.75 1.66
CA ALA A 101 5.41 13.10 1.08
C ALA A 101 5.11 14.23 2.10
N ALA A 102 4.57 13.91 3.28
CA ALA A 102 4.31 14.88 4.35
C ALA A 102 5.57 15.19 5.18
N ARG A 103 5.60 16.36 5.83
CA ARG A 103 6.70 16.73 6.77
C ARG A 103 6.73 15.84 8.00
N HIS A 104 5.57 15.41 8.49
CA HIS A 104 5.45 14.53 9.66
C HIS A 104 4.66 13.28 9.28
N VAL A 105 5.34 12.14 9.29
CA VAL A 105 4.75 10.83 8.99
C VAL A 105 4.37 10.16 10.29
N ARG A 106 3.12 9.72 10.41
CA ARG A 106 2.62 8.91 11.52
C ARG A 106 1.85 7.72 11.00
N LEU A 107 2.26 6.51 11.40
CA LEU A 107 1.59 5.27 11.03
C LEU A 107 1.25 4.48 12.30
N ASP A 108 -0.03 4.19 12.50
CA ASP A 108 -0.51 3.23 13.51
C ASP A 108 -1.08 2.01 12.79
N VAL A 109 -0.50 0.82 12.99
CA VAL A 109 -0.73 -0.36 12.15
C VAL A 109 -1.13 -1.57 12.97
N TRP A 110 -2.24 -2.20 12.57
CA TRP A 110 -2.73 -3.47 13.09
C TRP A 110 -2.74 -4.50 11.95
N ALA A 111 -1.96 -5.57 12.02
CA ALA A 111 -1.88 -6.55 10.93
C ALA A 111 -1.41 -7.93 11.39
N LEU A 112 -1.65 -8.96 10.57
CA LEU A 112 -1.17 -10.33 10.83
C LEU A 112 0.36 -10.42 10.73
N THR A 113 0.93 -9.71 9.77
CA THR A 113 2.38 -9.56 9.55
C THR A 113 2.66 -8.14 9.06
N ALA A 114 3.90 -7.68 9.20
CA ALA A 114 4.34 -6.39 8.66
C ALA A 114 4.77 -6.47 7.18
N GLU A 115 4.52 -7.58 6.47
CA GLU A 115 5.11 -7.83 5.14
C GLU A 115 4.80 -6.75 4.11
N GLN A 116 3.53 -6.42 3.93
CA GLN A 116 3.13 -5.43 2.91
C GLN A 116 3.59 -4.03 3.28
N LEU A 117 3.59 -3.71 4.58
CA LEU A 117 4.07 -2.42 5.08
C LEU A 117 5.59 -2.30 4.90
N SER A 118 6.35 -3.33 5.27
CA SER A 118 7.80 -3.40 5.13
C SER A 118 8.23 -3.11 3.70
N LYS A 119 7.60 -3.75 2.70
CA LYS A 119 7.87 -3.50 1.27
C LYS A 119 7.55 -2.07 0.85
N ALA A 120 6.41 -1.53 1.28
CA ALA A 120 6.01 -0.17 0.94
C ALA A 120 6.95 0.88 1.56
N VAL A 121 7.34 0.67 2.82
CA VAL A 121 8.30 1.50 3.54
C VAL A 121 9.67 1.45 2.89
N GLN A 122 10.15 0.28 2.48
CA GLN A 122 11.45 0.14 1.81
C GLN A 122 11.56 1.08 0.60
N ILE A 123 10.54 1.08 -0.27
CA ILE A 123 10.46 1.99 -1.43
C ILE A 123 10.57 3.47 -1.00
N GLN A 124 9.90 3.86 0.10
CA GLN A 124 9.96 5.24 0.59
C GLN A 124 11.31 5.59 1.20
N THR A 125 11.98 4.65 1.89
CA THR A 125 13.34 4.89 2.39
C THR A 125 14.33 5.11 1.25
N GLU A 126 14.17 4.40 0.13
CA GLU A 126 14.97 4.61 -1.09
C GLU A 126 14.68 5.98 -1.73
N ALA A 127 13.41 6.39 -1.82
CA ALA A 127 13.02 7.70 -2.32
C ALA A 127 13.58 8.87 -1.46
N ILE A 128 13.60 8.71 -0.12
CA ILE A 128 14.23 9.68 0.79
C ILE A 128 15.73 9.77 0.55
N ARG A 129 16.42 8.63 0.40
CA ARG A 129 17.86 8.61 0.06
C ARG A 129 18.15 9.27 -1.29
N ALA A 130 17.24 9.13 -2.25
CA ALA A 130 17.32 9.82 -3.54
C ALA A 130 16.97 11.32 -3.46
N GLY A 131 16.49 11.80 -2.30
CA GLY A 131 16.12 13.20 -2.08
C GLY A 131 14.77 13.60 -2.66
N GLU A 132 13.92 12.64 -3.04
CA GLU A 132 12.57 12.90 -3.58
C GLU A 132 11.63 13.44 -2.49
N HIS A 133 11.82 12.98 -1.26
CA HIS A 133 11.07 13.39 -0.07
C HIS A 133 12.02 13.68 1.09
N ARG A 134 11.62 14.61 1.97
CA ARG A 134 12.40 15.03 3.15
C ARG A 134 11.48 15.23 4.35
N PRO A 135 10.92 14.15 4.91
CA PRO A 135 10.15 14.27 6.14
C PRO A 135 11.08 14.71 7.28
N GLU A 136 10.55 15.50 8.19
CA GLU A 136 11.24 15.92 9.42
C GLU A 136 11.12 14.86 10.51
N SER A 137 10.00 14.12 10.51
CA SER A 137 9.76 13.07 11.49
C SER A 137 9.02 11.87 10.91
N VAL A 138 9.38 10.67 11.37
CA VAL A 138 8.68 9.42 11.06
C VAL A 138 8.39 8.65 12.35
N ALA A 139 7.12 8.54 12.72
CA ALA A 139 6.64 7.79 13.88
C ALA A 139 5.79 6.60 13.44
N VAL A 140 6.17 5.38 13.83
CA VAL A 140 5.49 4.14 13.42
C VAL A 140 5.24 3.25 14.64
N ARG A 141 3.97 2.97 14.90
CA ARG A 141 3.50 2.02 15.92
C ARG A 141 2.87 0.82 15.24
N VAL A 142 3.39 -0.38 15.50
CA VAL A 142 2.89 -1.60 14.87
C VAL A 142 2.46 -2.62 15.91
N LEU A 143 1.23 -3.10 15.79
CA LEU A 143 0.65 -4.17 16.57
C LEU A 143 0.50 -5.43 15.69
N LEU A 144 1.16 -6.50 16.10
CA LEU A 144 1.15 -7.82 15.45
C LEU A 144 0.68 -8.89 16.44
N PRO A 145 0.28 -10.10 15.99
CA PRO A 145 0.16 -11.23 16.88
C PRO A 145 1.47 -11.46 17.63
N ASP A 146 1.37 -11.74 18.92
CA ASP A 146 2.53 -12.11 19.71
C ASP A 146 3.14 -13.44 19.24
N LEU A 147 4.33 -13.74 19.74
CA LEU A 147 5.09 -14.93 19.38
C LEU A 147 4.96 -16.06 20.40
N GLU A 148 4.21 -15.85 21.48
CA GLU A 148 4.10 -16.78 22.61
C GLU A 148 2.75 -17.50 22.61
N THR A 149 1.67 -16.76 22.40
CA THR A 149 0.31 -17.29 22.36
C THR A 149 0.16 -18.30 21.23
N ARG A 150 -0.60 -19.35 21.52
CA ARG A 150 -1.02 -20.32 20.51
C ARG A 150 -2.24 -19.78 19.77
N HIS A 151 -2.00 -19.17 18.62
CA HIS A 151 -3.05 -18.63 17.76
C HIS A 151 -3.81 -19.74 17.01
N PRO A 152 -5.11 -19.57 16.69
CA PRO A 152 -5.90 -20.58 15.99
C PRO A 152 -5.49 -20.78 14.52
N TYR A 153 -4.78 -19.81 13.94
CA TYR A 153 -4.27 -19.87 12.56
C TYR A 153 -2.83 -19.31 12.46
N PRO A 154 -2.06 -19.77 11.47
CA PRO A 154 -2.33 -20.94 10.64
C PRO A 154 -2.27 -22.23 11.48
N CYS A 155 -3.03 -23.25 11.08
CA CYS A 155 -3.02 -24.57 11.73
C CYS A 155 -3.14 -25.69 10.69
N ARG A 156 -2.58 -26.86 11.00
CA ARG A 156 -2.63 -28.02 10.10
C ARG A 156 -3.99 -28.71 10.17
N ILE A 157 -4.51 -29.09 9.01
CA ILE A 157 -5.76 -29.86 8.89
C ILE A 157 -5.50 -31.29 9.38
N GLY A 158 -6.33 -31.75 10.33
CA GLY A 158 -6.23 -33.08 10.93
C GLY A 158 -5.29 -33.17 12.14
N ASP A 159 -4.40 -32.19 12.33
CA ASP A 159 -3.51 -32.10 13.49
C ASP A 159 -3.27 -30.62 13.86
N PRO A 160 -4.24 -29.95 14.51
CA PRO A 160 -4.14 -28.52 14.84
C PRO A 160 -3.02 -28.20 15.84
N ASP A 161 -2.48 -29.19 16.55
CA ASP A 161 -1.39 -29.05 17.52
C ASP A 161 0.00 -29.06 16.86
N ASP A 162 0.09 -29.40 15.57
CA ASP A 162 1.33 -29.34 14.80
C ASP A 162 1.93 -27.91 14.87
N PRO A 163 3.15 -27.74 15.42
CA PRO A 163 3.68 -26.41 15.69
C PRO A 163 4.21 -25.72 14.43
N ARG A 164 4.46 -26.45 13.33
CA ARG A 164 5.17 -25.94 12.16
C ARG A 164 4.47 -24.76 11.48
N PRO A 165 3.14 -24.74 11.27
CA PRO A 165 2.45 -23.60 10.69
C PRO A 165 2.63 -22.31 11.52
N LEU A 166 2.46 -22.39 12.85
CA LEU A 166 2.64 -21.23 13.72
C LEU A 166 4.11 -20.78 13.78
N GLN A 167 5.06 -21.71 13.81
CA GLN A 167 6.49 -21.39 13.74
C GLN A 167 6.83 -20.62 12.46
N ARG A 168 6.26 -21.01 11.31
CA ARG A 168 6.41 -20.27 10.06
C ARG A 168 5.84 -18.86 10.15
N LEU A 169 4.63 -18.69 10.68
CA LEU A 169 4.04 -17.35 10.87
C LEU A 169 4.93 -16.47 11.76
N ARG A 170 5.40 -17.01 12.90
CA ARG A 170 6.29 -16.29 13.83
C ARG A 170 7.61 -15.88 13.16
N HIS A 171 8.16 -16.74 12.30
CA HIS A 171 9.33 -16.42 11.49
C HIS A 171 9.04 -15.25 10.52
N VAL A 172 7.94 -15.32 9.77
CA VAL A 172 7.52 -14.25 8.84
C VAL A 172 7.32 -12.91 9.58
N ILE A 173 6.69 -12.94 10.75
CA ILE A 173 6.50 -11.75 11.61
C ILE A 173 7.85 -11.12 11.94
N ARG A 174 8.80 -11.89 12.50
CA ARG A 174 10.14 -11.38 12.85
C ARG A 174 10.87 -10.81 11.64
N THR A 175 10.89 -11.55 10.53
CA THR A 175 11.62 -11.17 9.32
C THR A 175 11.17 -9.81 8.79
N TYR A 176 9.86 -9.61 8.59
CA TYR A 176 9.39 -8.36 7.98
C TYR A 176 9.30 -7.19 8.95
N ALA A 177 8.97 -7.45 10.22
CA ALA A 177 8.96 -6.39 11.23
C ALA A 177 10.38 -5.88 11.51
N GLY A 178 11.37 -6.78 11.66
CA GLY A 178 12.77 -6.40 11.84
C GLY A 178 13.35 -5.67 10.62
N ALA A 179 13.05 -6.12 9.40
CA ALA A 179 13.50 -5.45 8.18
C ALA A 179 12.94 -4.02 8.05
N MET A 180 11.66 -3.83 8.40
CA MET A 180 11.02 -2.51 8.40
C MET A 180 11.58 -1.60 9.47
N GLU A 181 11.73 -2.09 10.71
CA GLU A 181 12.34 -1.34 11.81
C GLU A 181 13.73 -0.85 11.42
N HIS A 182 14.60 -1.77 10.98
CA HIS A 182 15.95 -1.45 10.54
C HIS A 182 15.98 -0.41 9.42
N SER A 183 15.11 -0.57 8.41
CA SER A 183 15.06 0.35 7.25
C SER A 183 14.70 1.77 7.66
N LEU A 184 13.78 1.94 8.61
CA LEU A 184 13.36 3.24 9.12
C LEU A 184 14.41 3.86 10.04
N THR A 185 14.93 3.09 11.00
CA THR A 185 15.93 3.61 11.95
C THR A 185 17.23 4.00 11.23
N ALA A 186 17.58 3.32 10.14
CA ALA A 186 18.72 3.69 9.30
C ALA A 186 18.61 5.12 8.72
N LEU A 187 17.40 5.65 8.48
CA LEU A 187 17.24 7.04 8.01
C LEU A 187 17.74 8.07 9.03
N ALA A 188 17.57 7.80 10.33
CA ALA A 188 18.10 8.66 11.39
C ALA A 188 19.63 8.52 11.51
N GLU A 189 20.16 7.30 11.41
CA GLU A 189 21.62 7.05 11.41
C GLU A 189 22.31 7.73 10.22
N GLU A 190 21.66 7.76 9.07
CA GLU A 190 22.09 8.44 7.84
C GLU A 190 21.87 9.97 7.90
N HIS A 191 21.27 10.49 8.98
CA HIS A 191 20.92 11.92 9.15
C HIS A 191 20.02 12.46 8.02
N LEU A 192 19.14 11.62 7.48
CA LEU A 192 18.19 11.99 6.45
C LEU A 192 16.83 12.43 7.02
N VAL A 193 16.52 12.01 8.25
CA VAL A 193 15.32 12.38 9.01
C VAL A 193 15.71 12.60 10.47
N ASP A 194 15.33 13.74 11.04
CA ASP A 194 15.80 14.16 12.37
C ASP A 194 15.17 13.36 13.52
N ASP A 195 13.89 12.99 13.43
CA ASP A 195 13.17 12.23 14.47
C ASP A 195 12.52 10.97 13.89
N VAL A 196 13.11 9.81 14.18
CA VAL A 196 12.55 8.50 13.80
C VAL A 196 12.22 7.69 15.04
N ARG A 197 10.96 7.28 15.16
CA ARG A 197 10.47 6.41 16.24
C ARG A 197 9.73 5.23 15.65
N VAL A 198 10.20 4.03 15.94
CA VAL A 198 9.57 2.79 15.49
C VAL A 198 9.39 1.89 16.68
N GLU A 199 8.16 1.47 16.92
CA GLU A 199 7.82 0.56 18.00
C GLU A 199 6.97 -0.58 17.44
N VAL A 200 7.45 -1.82 17.58
CA VAL A 200 6.73 -3.03 17.18
C VAL A 200 6.38 -3.82 18.43
N CYS A 201 5.09 -4.07 18.61
CA CYS A 201 4.55 -4.77 19.76
C CYS A 201 3.67 -5.96 19.35
N GLY A 202 3.70 -6.99 20.18
CA GLY A 202 2.84 -8.16 20.10
C GLY A 202 1.59 -8.00 20.97
N VAL A 203 0.50 -8.62 20.52
CA VAL A 203 -0.72 -8.82 21.33
C VAL A 203 -1.16 -10.29 21.28
N PRO A 204 -1.79 -10.81 22.35
CA PRO A 204 -2.21 -12.22 22.45
C PRO A 204 -3.52 -12.50 21.70
N THR A 205 -3.62 -12.04 20.45
CA THR A 205 -4.76 -12.30 19.57
C THR A 205 -4.34 -12.27 18.10
N ILE A 206 -5.19 -12.85 17.24
CA ILE A 206 -5.00 -12.85 15.79
C ILE A 206 -6.02 -11.92 15.11
N PRO A 207 -5.60 -11.07 14.16
CA PRO A 207 -6.50 -10.15 13.48
C PRO A 207 -7.50 -10.84 12.54
N GLY A 208 -8.78 -10.46 12.64
CA GLY A 208 -9.75 -10.70 11.56
C GLY A 208 -9.67 -9.68 10.42
N GLU A 209 -9.06 -8.53 10.68
CA GLU A 209 -8.85 -7.44 9.73
C GLU A 209 -7.47 -6.80 9.96
N LYS A 210 -6.90 -6.19 8.92
CA LYS A 210 -5.75 -5.29 9.01
C LYS A 210 -6.21 -3.85 8.93
N ARG A 211 -5.57 -2.98 9.69
CA ARG A 211 -5.82 -1.55 9.68
C ARG A 211 -4.54 -0.75 9.61
N TYR A 212 -4.54 0.30 8.80
CA TYR A 212 -3.47 1.29 8.72
C TYR A 212 -4.09 2.66 8.98
N ILE A 213 -3.76 3.28 10.11
CA ILE A 213 -4.11 4.67 10.39
C ILE A 213 -2.92 5.53 9.99
N ILE A 214 -3.14 6.40 9.03
CA ILE A 214 -2.10 7.15 8.32
C ILE A 214 -2.30 8.64 8.59
N ASN A 215 -1.28 9.27 9.17
CA ASN A 215 -1.16 10.70 9.45
C ASN A 215 -2.38 11.30 10.19
N GLY A 216 -3.15 10.48 10.91
CA GLY A 216 -4.38 10.90 11.59
C GLY A 216 -5.49 11.38 10.64
N SER A 217 -5.38 11.10 9.34
CA SER A 217 -6.28 11.60 8.29
C SER A 217 -6.91 10.49 7.42
N GLU A 218 -6.34 9.29 7.41
CA GLU A 218 -6.81 8.17 6.60
C GLU A 218 -6.71 6.86 7.38
N ILE A 219 -7.75 6.02 7.29
CA ILE A 219 -7.76 4.65 7.79
C ILE A 219 -8.01 3.72 6.61
N LEU A 220 -7.15 2.73 6.44
CA LEU A 220 -7.32 1.66 5.46
C LEU A 220 -7.68 0.37 6.18
N THR A 221 -8.82 -0.23 5.83
CA THR A 221 -9.23 -1.54 6.37
C THR A 221 -9.13 -2.62 5.30
N GLY A 222 -8.51 -3.75 5.61
CA GLY A 222 -8.55 -4.94 4.77
C GLY A 222 -8.93 -6.17 5.58
N PHE A 223 -9.54 -7.16 4.97
CA PHE A 223 -10.07 -8.33 5.70
C PHE A 223 -9.20 -9.57 5.48
N TYR A 224 -9.09 -10.37 6.53
CA TYR A 224 -8.53 -11.71 6.45
C TYR A 224 -9.66 -12.74 6.33
N GLN A 225 -9.48 -13.70 5.44
CA GLN A 225 -10.38 -14.83 5.22
C GLN A 225 -9.66 -16.11 5.57
N VAL A 226 -10.32 -17.01 6.30
CA VAL A 226 -9.78 -18.35 6.53
C VAL A 226 -9.89 -19.15 5.25
N ARG A 227 -8.77 -19.69 4.76
CA ARG A 227 -8.72 -20.52 3.54
C ARG A 227 -7.90 -21.78 3.77
N ARG A 228 -8.23 -22.82 3.00
CA ARG A 228 -7.40 -24.01 2.87
C ARG A 228 -6.25 -23.73 1.90
N SER A 229 -5.06 -24.20 2.25
CA SER A 229 -3.85 -24.01 1.46
C SER A 229 -2.85 -25.14 1.70
N HIS A 230 -1.84 -25.21 0.84
CA HIS A 230 -0.76 -26.18 0.95
C HIS A 230 0.52 -25.45 1.35
N MET A 231 0.98 -25.69 2.57
CA MET A 231 2.24 -25.16 3.06
C MET A 231 3.39 -26.06 2.57
N HIS A 232 4.21 -25.51 1.69
CA HIS A 232 5.42 -26.14 1.16
C HIS A 232 6.65 -25.77 2.00
N ASN A 233 7.75 -26.50 1.81
CA ASN A 233 9.06 -26.25 2.43
C ASN A 233 9.06 -26.36 3.96
N SER A 234 8.34 -27.34 4.51
CA SER A 234 8.58 -27.74 5.90
C SER A 234 10.04 -28.20 6.06
N ALA A 235 10.60 -28.07 7.26
CA ALA A 235 12.00 -28.43 7.52
C ALA A 235 12.33 -29.91 7.19
N ASP A 236 11.32 -30.78 7.19
CA ASP A 236 11.40 -32.21 6.83
C ASP A 236 11.08 -32.49 5.35
N GLY A 237 10.89 -31.46 4.52
CA GLY A 237 10.52 -31.59 3.11
C GLY A 237 9.06 -31.96 2.87
N SER A 238 8.24 -32.11 3.92
CA SER A 238 6.82 -32.43 3.77
C SER A 238 5.96 -31.21 3.40
N SER A 239 4.89 -31.45 2.64
CA SER A 239 3.82 -30.48 2.41
C SER A 239 2.70 -30.71 3.43
N LEU A 240 2.22 -29.64 4.06
CA LEU A 240 1.12 -29.71 5.02
C LEU A 240 -0.12 -29.01 4.47
N ASP A 241 -1.27 -29.66 4.59
CA ASP A 241 -2.56 -29.00 4.38
C ASP A 241 -2.88 -28.16 5.60
N VAL A 242 -3.11 -26.86 5.39
CA VAL A 242 -3.31 -25.89 6.47
C VAL A 242 -4.57 -25.06 6.27
N LEU A 243 -5.16 -24.61 7.37
CA LEU A 243 -6.03 -23.45 7.39
C LEU A 243 -5.17 -22.23 7.71
N GLU A 244 -5.24 -21.20 6.88
CA GLU A 244 -4.49 -19.96 7.07
C GLU A 244 -5.37 -18.72 6.83
N LEU A 245 -4.89 -17.58 7.29
CA LEU A 245 -5.51 -16.28 7.04
C LEU A 245 -4.95 -15.68 5.75
N TYR A 246 -5.84 -15.47 4.79
CA TYR A 246 -5.55 -14.90 3.48
C TYR A 246 -6.18 -13.51 3.33
N SER A 247 -5.49 -12.59 2.67
CA SER A 247 -6.06 -11.31 2.23
C SER A 247 -5.81 -11.17 0.73
N ASP A 248 -6.80 -10.69 -0.01
CA ASP A 248 -6.72 -10.39 -1.44
C ASP A 248 -5.99 -9.07 -1.75
N GLY A 249 -5.56 -8.34 -0.70
CA GLY A 249 -4.87 -7.07 -0.83
C GLY A 249 -5.79 -5.86 -0.92
N SER A 250 -7.11 -6.04 -1.00
CA SER A 250 -8.08 -4.94 -1.01
C SER A 250 -8.01 -4.15 0.29
N LEU A 251 -8.03 -2.82 0.16
CA LEU A 251 -8.02 -1.86 1.25
C LEU A 251 -9.12 -0.83 1.02
N PHE A 252 -10.01 -0.71 2.01
CA PHE A 252 -11.16 0.17 1.99
C PHE A 252 -10.82 1.44 2.79
N PRO A 253 -10.71 2.61 2.13
CA PRO A 253 -10.34 3.84 2.80
C PRO A 253 -11.52 4.48 3.54
N LEU A 254 -11.22 5.04 4.70
CA LEU A 254 -12.02 5.99 5.46
C LEU A 254 -11.15 7.24 5.65
N VAL A 255 -11.57 8.36 5.10
CA VAL A 255 -10.75 9.59 5.04
C VAL A 255 -11.46 10.70 5.82
N ARG A 256 -10.69 11.55 6.51
CA ARG A 256 -11.20 12.73 7.22
C ARG A 256 -10.55 14.03 6.76
N GLY A 257 -11.14 15.16 7.13
CA GLY A 257 -10.67 16.50 6.77
C GLY A 257 -11.00 16.89 5.33
N GLU A 258 -10.21 17.77 4.74
CA GLU A 258 -10.45 18.32 3.39
C GLU A 258 -10.56 17.23 2.30
N ALA A 259 -9.89 16.09 2.52
CA ALA A 259 -9.93 14.96 1.61
C ALA A 259 -11.25 14.15 1.67
N ALA A 260 -12.09 14.36 2.68
CA ALA A 260 -13.42 13.74 2.80
C ALA A 260 -14.52 14.46 1.99
N GLY A 261 -14.20 15.61 1.36
CA GLY A 261 -15.15 16.43 0.63
C GLY A 261 -15.79 17.54 1.47
N PRO A 262 -16.74 18.30 0.88
CA PRO A 262 -17.19 19.59 1.43
C PRO A 262 -18.03 19.50 2.71
N VAL A 263 -18.55 18.32 3.06
CA VAL A 263 -19.28 18.09 4.31
C VAL A 263 -18.82 16.75 4.89
N PRO A 264 -18.06 16.73 6.00
CA PRO A 264 -17.68 15.50 6.67
C PRO A 264 -18.92 14.74 7.14
N ASP A 265 -19.03 13.45 6.83
CA ASP A 265 -20.06 12.60 7.40
C ASP A 265 -19.76 12.41 8.89
N ALA A 266 -20.67 12.89 9.75
CA ALA A 266 -20.53 12.78 11.21
C ALA A 266 -20.38 11.32 11.68
N LEU A 267 -20.93 10.36 10.94
CA LEU A 267 -20.76 8.94 11.23
C LEU A 267 -19.34 8.45 10.90
N ASP A 268 -18.75 8.94 9.81
CA ASP A 268 -17.39 8.60 9.41
C ASP A 268 -16.36 9.21 10.37
N GLU A 269 -16.59 10.43 10.84
CA GLU A 269 -15.74 11.06 11.86
C GLU A 269 -15.82 10.27 13.19
N ALA A 270 -17.03 9.96 13.66
CA ALA A 270 -17.21 9.14 14.87
C ALA A 270 -16.58 7.76 14.71
N ARG A 271 -16.69 7.13 13.53
CA ARG A 271 -16.04 5.85 13.23
C ARG A 271 -14.53 5.99 13.29
N PHE A 272 -13.95 7.04 12.72
CA PHE A 272 -12.51 7.30 12.75
C PHE A 272 -12.01 7.38 14.19
N GLU A 273 -12.67 8.17 15.03
CA GLU A 273 -12.34 8.31 16.45
C GLU A 273 -12.42 6.98 17.20
N GLN A 274 -13.49 6.20 16.99
CA GLN A 274 -13.64 4.89 17.61
C GLN A 274 -12.53 3.91 17.20
N ILE A 275 -12.08 3.94 15.95
CA ILE A 275 -10.98 3.09 15.49
C ILE A 275 -9.65 3.52 16.12
N GLN A 276 -9.37 4.82 16.20
CA GLN A 276 -8.16 5.33 16.86
C GLN A 276 -8.15 4.95 18.36
N GLN A 277 -9.27 5.17 19.07
CA GLN A 277 -9.41 4.81 20.48
C GLN A 277 -9.23 3.30 20.71
N TRP A 278 -9.78 2.48 19.82
CA TRP A 278 -9.57 1.04 19.88
C TRP A 278 -8.09 0.66 19.71
N PHE A 279 -7.39 1.24 18.73
CA PHE A 279 -5.96 1.01 18.54
C PHE A 279 -5.16 1.42 19.79
N ASP A 280 -5.42 2.62 20.31
CA ASP A 280 -4.73 3.16 21.49
C ASP A 280 -5.00 2.32 22.74
N SER A 281 -6.20 1.75 22.88
CA SER A 281 -6.51 0.84 23.99
C SER A 281 -5.69 -0.46 23.93
N LEU A 282 -5.51 -1.03 22.74
CA LEU A 282 -4.63 -2.19 22.58
C LEU A 282 -3.19 -1.81 22.86
N TRP A 283 -2.75 -0.65 22.35
CA TRP A 283 -1.40 -0.13 22.55
C TRP A 283 -1.06 0.07 24.03
N GLU A 284 -1.95 0.72 24.78
CA GLU A 284 -1.70 1.10 26.18
C GLU A 284 -1.78 -0.10 27.13
N TYR A 285 -2.81 -0.94 26.98
CA TYR A 285 -3.14 -1.95 28.00
C TYR A 285 -2.64 -3.35 27.67
N VAL A 286 -2.52 -3.70 26.38
CA VAL A 286 -2.29 -5.08 25.94
C VAL A 286 -0.90 -5.26 25.33
N ALA A 287 -0.44 -4.30 24.53
CA ALA A 287 0.76 -4.41 23.73
C ALA A 287 2.01 -4.65 24.58
N ARG A 288 2.88 -5.55 24.11
CA ARG A 288 4.20 -5.81 24.70
C ARG A 288 5.26 -5.76 23.60
N PRO A 289 6.45 -5.20 23.85
CA PRO A 289 7.53 -5.17 22.86
C PRO A 289 7.75 -6.55 22.24
N LEU A 290 7.77 -6.61 20.91
CA LEU A 290 7.93 -7.87 20.19
C LEU A 290 9.43 -8.16 20.03
N PRO A 291 9.95 -9.33 20.46
CA PRO A 291 11.36 -9.63 20.31
C PRO A 291 11.68 -9.95 18.84
N LEU A 292 12.20 -8.93 18.15
CA LEU A 292 12.61 -8.99 16.74
C LEU A 292 14.02 -9.56 16.53
N GLY A 293 14.84 -9.60 17.58
CA GLY A 293 16.16 -10.24 17.57
C GLY A 293 16.06 -11.77 17.38
N ALA A 294 17.11 -12.34 16.77
CA ALA A 294 17.28 -13.78 16.57
C ALA A 294 17.61 -14.51 17.87
#